data_AF-R5QBI0-F1
#
_entry.id   AF-R5QBI0-F1
#
_cell.length_a   1.000
_cell.length_b   1.000
_cell.length_c   1.000
_cell.angle_alpha   90.00
_cell.angle_beta   90.00
_cell.angle_gamma   90.00
#
_symmetry.space_group_name_H-M   'P 1'
#
loop_
_entity.id
_entity.type
_entity.pdbx_description
1 polymer ?
#
loop_
_entity_poly.entity_id
_entity_poly.type
_entity_poly.pdbx_seq_one_letter_code
_entity_poly.pdbx_strand_id
1 'polypeptide(L)'
;MAENSAEERRKRARVCEARSEKSAREREKAEKESKRAANEKKIERLKTARDSIQSQKNSAKAKRKKLEKYANGDEIGEWIGKEQTATVYSIEGNVVGQYNTYIERIDDVVDALCNEITRLENENMQLSWDVLHIGSLINSLVNEIRTLCN
;
A
#
# COMPACT_ATOMS: atom_id res chain seq x y z
N MET A 1 30.24 40.94 -37.61
CA MET A 1 29.43 41.69 -36.63
C MET A 1 28.00 41.12 -36.48
N ALA A 2 27.27 40.86 -37.58
CA ALA A 2 25.89 40.34 -37.52
C ALA A 2 25.77 38.87 -37.04
N GLU A 3 26.68 37.98 -37.45
CA GLU A 3 26.68 36.57 -37.02
C GLU A 3 26.88 36.42 -35.50
N ASN A 4 27.79 37.20 -34.92
CA ASN A 4 28.05 37.21 -33.47
C ASN A 4 26.79 37.63 -32.66
N SER A 5 25.96 38.52 -33.21
CA SER A 5 24.70 38.93 -32.60
C SER A 5 23.60 37.87 -32.71
N ALA A 6 23.57 37.10 -33.81
CA ALA A 6 22.61 36.02 -34.00
C ALA A 6 22.93 34.81 -33.10
N GLU A 7 24.21 34.47 -32.96
CA GLU A 7 24.68 33.40 -32.08
C GLU A 7 24.41 33.71 -30.61
N GLU A 8 24.69 34.94 -30.15
CA GLU A 8 24.32 35.37 -28.80
C GLU A 8 22.81 35.28 -28.53
N ARG A 9 21.97 35.68 -29.50
CA ARG A 9 20.50 35.57 -29.36
C ARG A 9 20.05 34.12 -29.23
N ARG A 10 20.65 33.21 -30.01
CA ARG A 10 20.38 31.76 -29.91
C ARG A 10 20.82 31.19 -28.56
N LYS A 11 22.01 31.55 -28.08
CA LYS A 11 22.53 31.15 -26.76
C LYS A 11 21.61 31.61 -25.64
N ARG A 12 21.15 32.87 -25.68
CA ARG A 12 20.17 33.42 -24.70
C ARG A 12 18.81 32.72 -24.77
N ALA A 13 18.29 32.47 -25.97
CA ALA A 13 17.03 31.74 -26.13
C ALA A 13 17.11 30.33 -25.54
N ARG A 14 18.20 29.61 -25.82
CA ARG A 14 18.41 28.25 -25.28
C ARG A 14 18.56 28.23 -23.76
N VAL A 15 19.24 29.22 -23.17
CA VAL A 15 19.31 29.37 -21.71
C VAL A 15 17.91 29.58 -21.10
N CYS A 16 17.06 30.41 -21.72
CA CYS A 16 15.69 30.63 -21.27
C CYS A 16 14.84 29.34 -21.36
N GLU A 17 14.97 28.59 -22.44
CA GLU A 17 14.31 27.29 -22.62
C GLU A 17 14.76 26.29 -21.56
N ALA A 18 16.08 26.09 -21.39
CA ALA A 18 16.63 25.13 -20.44
C ALA A 18 16.25 25.48 -18.99
N ARG A 19 16.18 26.77 -18.64
CA ARG A 19 15.68 27.22 -17.33
C ARG A 19 14.19 26.89 -17.14
N SER A 20 13.39 27.13 -18.17
CA SER A 20 11.95 26.83 -18.14
C SER A 20 11.70 25.33 -18.01
N GLU A 21 12.45 24.51 -18.74
CA GLU A 21 12.38 23.05 -18.64
C GLU A 21 12.82 22.57 -17.26
N LYS A 22 13.93 23.10 -16.72
CA LYS A 22 14.40 22.77 -15.36
C LYS A 22 13.32 23.05 -14.33
N SER A 23 12.68 24.21 -14.37
CA SER A 23 11.60 24.56 -13.45
C SER A 23 10.35 23.69 -13.62
N ALA A 24 10.06 23.20 -14.83
CA ALA A 24 8.99 22.22 -15.04
C ALA A 24 9.33 20.87 -14.39
N ARG A 25 10.57 20.38 -14.58
CA ARG A 25 11.07 19.14 -13.98
C ARG A 25 11.13 19.19 -12.46
N GLU A 26 11.51 20.33 -11.89
CA GLU A 26 11.52 20.51 -10.43
C GLU A 26 10.10 20.41 -9.83
N ARG A 27 9.09 20.94 -10.52
CA ARG A 27 7.68 20.77 -10.13
C ARG A 27 7.23 19.31 -10.24
N GLU A 28 7.53 18.67 -11.36
CA GLU A 28 7.21 17.24 -11.58
C GLU A 28 7.82 16.34 -10.49
N LYS A 29 9.09 16.60 -10.12
CA LYS A 29 9.79 15.90 -9.04
C LYS A 29 9.08 16.07 -7.70
N ALA A 30 8.72 17.31 -7.35
CA ALA A 30 8.04 17.62 -6.10
C ALA A 30 6.65 16.97 -6.00
N GLU A 31 5.90 16.93 -7.10
CA GLU A 31 4.60 16.27 -7.17
C GLU A 31 4.73 14.76 -6.91
N LYS A 32 5.71 14.10 -7.56
CA LYS A 32 5.97 12.67 -7.37
C LYS A 32 6.46 12.35 -5.96
N GLU A 33 7.32 13.19 -5.38
CA GLU A 33 7.77 13.06 -3.98
C GLU A 33 6.60 13.20 -3.00
N SER A 34 5.71 14.17 -3.22
CA SER A 34 4.50 14.37 -2.42
C SER A 34 3.58 13.15 -2.49
N LYS A 35 3.34 12.63 -3.69
CA LYS A 35 2.52 11.42 -3.89
C LYS A 35 3.12 10.21 -3.18
N ARG A 36 4.43 10.01 -3.29
CA ARG A 36 5.15 8.93 -2.58
C ARG A 36 4.99 9.04 -1.07
N ALA A 37 5.12 10.24 -0.51
CA ALA A 37 4.94 10.48 0.93
C ALA A 37 3.49 10.24 1.39
N ALA A 38 2.50 10.59 0.56
CA ALA A 38 1.09 10.32 0.84
C ALA A 38 0.79 8.81 0.85
N ASN A 39 1.35 8.08 -0.11
CA ASN A 39 1.26 6.63 -0.19
C ASN A 39 1.91 5.95 1.02
N GLU A 40 3.08 6.41 1.46
CA GLU A 40 3.76 5.86 2.65
C GLU A 40 2.86 5.95 3.90
N LYS A 41 2.25 7.12 4.13
CA LYS A 41 1.28 7.30 5.22
C LYS A 41 0.05 6.42 5.07
N LYS A 42 -0.39 6.14 3.84
CA LYS A 42 -1.53 5.25 3.57
C LYS A 42 -1.15 3.79 3.86
N ILE A 43 0.02 3.34 3.43
CA ILE A 43 0.57 2.01 3.70
C ILE A 43 0.62 1.75 5.20
N GLU A 44 1.16 2.67 6.00
CA GLU A 44 1.26 2.48 7.46
C GLU A 44 -0.11 2.34 8.15
N ARG A 45 -1.11 3.11 7.71
CA ARG A 45 -2.49 2.98 8.19
C ARG A 45 -3.10 1.62 7.81
N LEU A 46 -2.85 1.16 6.58
CA LEU A 46 -3.34 -0.14 6.11
C LEU A 46 -2.67 -1.30 6.84
N LYS A 47 -1.35 -1.21 7.10
CA LYS A 47 -0.62 -2.20 7.92
C LYS A 47 -1.23 -2.31 9.32
N THR A 48 -1.48 -1.17 9.96
CA THR A 48 -2.14 -1.12 11.28
C THR A 48 -3.52 -1.78 11.26
N ALA A 49 -4.34 -1.46 10.26
CA ALA A 49 -5.68 -2.04 10.11
C ALA A 49 -5.62 -3.56 9.87
N ARG A 50 -4.73 -4.01 8.98
CA ARG A 50 -4.50 -5.43 8.69
C ARG A 50 -4.10 -6.17 9.96
N ASP A 51 -3.14 -5.65 10.73
CA ASP A 51 -2.64 -6.34 11.93
C ASP A 51 -3.74 -6.45 13.01
N SER A 52 -4.58 -5.42 13.14
CA SER A 52 -5.77 -5.46 14.01
C SER A 52 -6.76 -6.53 13.57
N ILE A 53 -7.12 -6.56 12.29
CA ILE A 53 -8.10 -7.52 11.74
C ILE A 53 -7.55 -8.94 11.78
N GLN A 54 -6.26 -9.14 11.50
CA GLN A 54 -5.58 -10.42 11.63
C GLN A 54 -5.63 -10.95 13.07
N SER A 55 -5.49 -10.06 14.06
CA SER A 55 -5.63 -10.42 15.48
C SER A 55 -7.06 -10.84 15.83
N GLN A 56 -8.08 -10.19 15.25
CA GLN A 56 -9.48 -10.60 15.37
C GLN A 56 -9.72 -11.97 14.73
N LYS A 57 -9.16 -12.23 13.53
CA LYS A 57 -9.19 -13.54 12.87
C LYS A 57 -8.63 -14.64 13.75
N ASN A 58 -7.48 -14.41 14.37
CA ASN A 58 -6.82 -15.37 15.26
C ASN A 58 -7.68 -15.65 16.51
N SER A 59 -8.28 -14.59 17.08
CA SER A 59 -9.21 -14.70 18.21
C SER A 59 -10.46 -15.50 17.85
N ALA A 60 -11.02 -15.28 16.66
CA ALA A 60 -12.17 -16.03 16.14
C ALA A 60 -11.83 -17.50 15.92
N LYS A 61 -10.67 -17.80 15.31
CA LYS A 61 -10.16 -19.18 15.15
C LYS A 61 -10.02 -19.89 16.50
N ALA A 62 -9.48 -19.22 17.51
CA ALA A 62 -9.32 -19.79 18.85
C ALA A 62 -10.68 -20.08 19.51
N LYS A 63 -11.66 -19.17 19.41
CA LYS A 63 -13.02 -19.38 19.93
C LYS A 63 -13.72 -20.53 19.21
N ARG A 64 -13.63 -20.58 17.88
CA ARG A 64 -14.18 -21.68 17.07
C ARG A 64 -13.62 -23.02 17.53
N LYS A 65 -12.31 -23.14 17.67
CA LYS A 65 -11.65 -24.39 18.09
C LYS A 65 -12.10 -24.86 19.49
N LYS A 66 -12.38 -23.94 20.41
CA LYS A 66 -12.95 -24.29 21.73
C LYS A 66 -14.38 -24.83 21.61
N LEU A 67 -15.21 -24.18 20.80
CA LEU A 67 -16.60 -24.62 20.55
C LEU A 67 -16.66 -25.97 19.83
N GLU A 68 -15.73 -26.20 18.90
CA GLU A 68 -15.58 -27.48 18.18
C GLU A 68 -15.26 -28.63 19.14
N LYS A 69 -14.35 -28.41 20.10
CA LYS A 69 -14.08 -29.39 21.17
C LYS A 69 -15.29 -29.67 22.05
N TYR A 70 -16.04 -28.63 22.41
CA TYR A 70 -17.27 -28.78 23.18
C TYR A 70 -18.31 -29.62 22.42
N ALA A 71 -18.52 -29.32 21.13
CA ALA A 71 -19.43 -30.10 20.30
C ALA A 71 -18.99 -31.57 20.14
N ASN A 72 -17.69 -31.83 20.07
CA ASN A 72 -17.16 -33.20 19.96
C ASN A 72 -17.23 -34.01 21.26
N GLY A 73 -17.70 -33.42 22.37
CA GLY A 73 -17.81 -34.09 23.66
C GLY A 73 -16.51 -34.14 24.47
N ASP A 74 -15.43 -33.51 24.02
CA ASP A 74 -14.14 -33.47 24.72
C ASP A 74 -14.22 -32.73 26.07
N GLU A 75 -15.17 -31.80 26.21
CA GLU A 75 -15.36 -30.94 27.39
C GLU A 75 -16.73 -31.12 28.05
N ILE A 76 -17.56 -32.04 27.55
CA ILE A 76 -18.87 -32.35 28.15
C ILE A 76 -18.63 -33.52 29.09
N GLY A 77 -18.71 -33.29 30.41
CA GLY A 77 -18.53 -34.31 31.44
C GLY A 77 -19.61 -35.40 31.43
N GLU A 78 -20.12 -35.81 32.59
CA GLU A 78 -21.11 -36.88 32.69
C GLU A 78 -22.52 -36.52 32.17
N TRP A 79 -22.71 -35.32 31.60
CA TRP A 79 -24.02 -34.89 31.10
C TRP A 79 -24.37 -35.62 29.82
N ILE A 80 -25.38 -36.49 29.91
CA ILE A 80 -25.90 -37.31 28.81
C ILE A 80 -27.41 -37.13 28.67
N GLY A 81 -27.94 -37.15 27.45
CA GLY A 81 -29.38 -37.07 27.21
C GLY A 81 -29.76 -36.40 25.89
N LYS A 82 -31.06 -36.36 25.57
CA LYS A 82 -31.56 -35.78 24.30
C LYS A 82 -31.30 -34.28 24.21
N GLU A 83 -31.36 -33.58 25.34
CA GLU A 83 -31.07 -32.16 25.49
C GLU A 83 -29.59 -31.85 25.23
N GLN A 84 -28.69 -32.74 25.68
CA GLN A 84 -27.26 -32.67 25.39
C GLN A 84 -27.03 -32.84 23.89
N THR A 85 -27.60 -33.87 23.28
CA THR A 85 -27.49 -34.11 21.83
C THR A 85 -27.99 -32.92 21.01
N ALA A 86 -29.15 -32.35 21.37
CA ALA A 86 -29.69 -31.17 20.69
C ALA A 86 -28.78 -29.93 20.84
N THR A 87 -28.17 -29.74 22.01
CA THR A 87 -27.25 -28.64 22.29
C THR A 87 -25.97 -28.77 21.46
N VAL A 88 -25.35 -29.96 21.45
CA VAL A 88 -24.17 -30.28 20.63
C VAL A 88 -24.45 -30.01 19.16
N TYR A 89 -25.56 -30.53 18.64
CA TYR A 89 -25.94 -30.35 17.24
C TYR A 89 -26.14 -28.87 16.87
N SER A 90 -26.73 -28.08 17.76
CA SER A 90 -26.88 -26.64 17.55
C SER A 90 -25.53 -25.90 17.56
N ILE A 91 -24.60 -26.28 18.45
CA ILE A 91 -23.27 -25.67 18.52
C ILE A 91 -22.48 -25.99 17.26
N GLU A 92 -22.47 -27.26 16.83
CA GLU A 92 -21.77 -27.70 15.63
C GLU A 92 -22.35 -27.07 14.36
N GLY A 93 -23.66 -27.22 14.13
CA GLY A 93 -24.32 -26.78 12.91
C GLY A 93 -24.46 -25.26 12.81
N ASN A 94 -24.81 -24.58 13.90
CA ASN A 94 -25.06 -23.14 13.88
C ASN A 94 -23.81 -22.36 14.31
N VAL A 95 -23.31 -22.59 15.52
CA VAL A 95 -22.30 -21.67 16.10
C VAL A 95 -20.94 -21.84 15.41
N VAL A 96 -20.43 -23.07 15.31
CA VAL A 96 -19.14 -23.37 14.66
C VAL A 96 -19.21 -23.01 13.17
N GLY A 97 -20.31 -23.34 12.49
CA GLY A 97 -20.56 -22.95 11.10
C GLY A 97 -20.51 -21.44 10.86
N GLN A 98 -21.18 -20.65 11.70
CA GLN A 98 -21.16 -19.17 11.60
C GLN A 98 -19.76 -18.60 11.85
N TYR A 99 -18.99 -19.18 12.78
CA TYR A 99 -17.59 -18.79 12.98
C TYR A 99 -16.72 -19.07 11.76
N ASN A 100 -16.94 -20.17 11.02
CA ASN A 100 -16.24 -20.43 9.77
C ASN A 100 -16.49 -19.34 8.74
N THR A 101 -17.76 -19.04 8.47
CA THR A 101 -18.13 -17.96 7.53
C THR A 101 -17.56 -16.61 7.96
N TYR A 102 -17.57 -16.31 9.27
CA TYR A 102 -16.96 -15.08 9.78
C TYR A 102 -15.44 -15.04 9.57
N ILE A 103 -14.73 -16.15 9.81
CA ILE A 103 -13.28 -16.26 9.62
C ILE A 103 -12.91 -16.12 8.14
N GLU A 104 -13.67 -16.74 7.23
CA GLU A 104 -13.49 -16.63 5.78
C GLU A 104 -13.65 -15.18 5.31
N ARG A 105 -14.72 -14.51 5.74
CA ARG A 105 -14.94 -13.09 5.42
C ARG A 105 -13.84 -12.18 5.95
N ILE A 106 -13.33 -12.45 7.16
CA ILE A 106 -12.19 -11.70 7.67
C ILE A 106 -10.95 -11.96 6.81
N ASP A 107 -10.75 -13.19 6.35
CA ASP A 107 -9.63 -13.54 5.48
C ASP A 107 -9.66 -12.72 4.19
N ASP A 108 -10.81 -12.66 3.52
CA ASP A 108 -11.01 -11.87 2.31
C ASP A 108 -10.64 -10.39 2.53
N VAL A 109 -10.99 -9.85 3.70
CA VAL A 109 -10.64 -8.46 4.07
C VAL A 109 -9.14 -8.30 4.32
N VAL A 110 -8.50 -9.26 5.00
CA VAL A 110 -7.04 -9.24 5.22
C VAL A 110 -6.31 -9.31 3.88
N ASP A 111 -6.73 -10.18 2.96
CA ASP A 111 -6.15 -10.33 1.63
C ASP A 111 -6.31 -9.05 0.80
N ALA A 112 -7.50 -8.43 0.84
CA ALA A 112 -7.73 -7.14 0.18
C ALA A 112 -6.79 -6.04 0.71
N LEU A 113 -6.56 -5.99 2.03
CA LEU A 113 -5.62 -5.05 2.64
C LEU A 113 -4.17 -5.33 2.20
N CYS A 114 -3.76 -6.59 2.19
CA CYS A 114 -2.43 -7.00 1.72
C CYS A 114 -2.22 -6.61 0.25
N ASN A 115 -3.20 -6.88 -0.62
CA ASN A 115 -3.13 -6.53 -2.04
C ASN A 115 -2.99 -5.01 -2.27
N GLU A 116 -3.76 -4.19 -1.54
CA GLU A 116 -3.65 -2.73 -1.66
C GLU A 116 -2.32 -2.20 -1.11
N ILE A 117 -1.79 -2.79 -0.02
CA ILE A 117 -0.45 -2.46 0.49
C ILE A 117 0.60 -2.74 -0.59
N THR A 118 0.61 -3.95 -1.16
CA THR A 118 1.56 -4.33 -2.21
C THR A 118 1.43 -3.44 -3.45
N ARG A 119 0.21 -3.09 -3.86
CA ARG A 119 -0.03 -2.16 -4.97
C ARG A 119 0.61 -0.80 -4.71
N LEU A 120 0.43 -0.24 -3.52
CA LEU A 120 0.99 1.06 -3.12
C LEU A 120 2.52 1.01 -2.97
N GLU A 121 3.08 -0.08 -2.45
CA GLU A 121 4.53 -0.28 -2.34
C GLU A 121 5.19 -0.31 -3.73
N ASN A 122 4.58 -1.02 -4.68
CA ASN A 122 5.03 -1.03 -6.08
C ASN A 122 4.93 0.34 -6.75
N GLU A 123 3.83 1.07 -6.50
CA GLU A 123 3.66 2.44 -6.97
C GLU A 123 4.74 3.37 -6.39
N ASN A 124 5.07 3.23 -5.10
CA ASN A 124 6.13 4.00 -4.46
C ASN A 124 7.52 3.68 -5.01
N MET A 125 7.78 2.41 -5.35
CA MET A 125 9.01 2.02 -6.01
C MET A 125 9.14 2.70 -7.38
N GLN A 126 8.09 2.68 -8.19
CA GLN A 126 8.08 3.38 -9.48
C GLN A 126 8.28 4.89 -9.33
N LEU A 127 7.57 5.51 -8.39
CA LEU A 127 7.75 6.94 -8.09
C LEU A 127 9.18 7.27 -7.67
N SER A 128 9.84 6.38 -6.91
CA SER A 128 11.24 6.54 -6.53
C SER A 128 12.17 6.53 -7.74
N TRP A 129 11.95 5.62 -8.70
CA TRP A 129 12.70 5.58 -9.95
C TRP A 129 12.49 6.85 -10.78
N ASP A 130 11.25 7.29 -10.91
CA ASP A 130 10.91 8.50 -11.65
C ASP A 130 11.60 9.74 -11.04
N VAL A 131 11.59 9.86 -9.71
CA VAL A 131 12.25 10.98 -8.99
C VAL A 131 13.75 11.00 -9.25
N LEU A 132 14.40 9.84 -9.26
CA LEU A 132 15.83 9.73 -9.60
C LEU A 132 16.09 10.12 -11.06
N HIS A 133 15.26 9.64 -11.98
CA HIS A 133 15.38 9.95 -13.40
C HIS A 133 15.21 11.45 -13.66
N ILE A 134 14.19 12.08 -13.08
CA ILE A 134 13.96 13.52 -13.19
C ILE A 134 15.13 14.30 -12.57
N GLY A 135 15.68 13.83 -11.45
CA GLY A 135 16.88 14.41 -10.85
C GLY A 135 18.08 14.41 -11.82
N SER A 136 18.26 13.35 -12.60
CA SER A 136 19.29 13.28 -13.65
C SER A 136 19.04 14.30 -14.77
N LEU A 137 17.79 14.42 -15.24
CA LEU A 137 17.42 15.42 -16.25
C LEU A 137 17.67 16.85 -15.78
N ILE A 138 17.32 17.16 -14.52
CA ILE A 138 17.62 18.46 -13.91
C ILE A 138 19.13 18.73 -13.91
N ASN A 139 19.95 17.75 -13.54
CA ASN A 139 21.41 17.89 -13.56
C ASN A 139 21.95 18.14 -14.97
N SER A 140 21.41 17.44 -15.97
CA SER A 140 21.77 17.68 -17.38
C SER A 140 21.45 19.11 -17.81
N LEU A 141 20.26 19.62 -17.48
CA LEU A 141 19.85 21.00 -17.78
C LEU A 141 20.72 22.03 -17.05
N VAL A 142 21.10 21.76 -15.80
CA VAL A 142 22.03 22.63 -15.05
C VAL A 142 23.40 22.70 -15.72
N ASN A 143 23.93 21.56 -16.17
CA ASN A 143 25.21 21.52 -16.88
C ASN A 143 25.14 22.24 -18.24
N GLU A 144 24.02 22.08 -18.95
CA GLU A 144 23.76 22.81 -20.19
C GLU A 144 23.74 24.32 -19.95
N ILE A 145 22.96 24.79 -18.98
CA ILE A 145 22.89 26.21 -18.61
C ILE A 145 24.28 26.75 -18.25
N ARG A 146 25.07 26.00 -17.46
CA ARG A 146 26.43 26.40 -17.08
C ARG A 146 27.33 26.56 -18.31
N THR A 147 27.26 25.61 -19.24
CA THR A 147 28.03 25.64 -20.49
C THR A 147 27.61 26.81 -21.39
N LEU A 148 26.31 27.13 -21.41
CA LEU A 148 25.77 28.25 -22.16
C LEU A 148 25.88 29.61 -21.43
N CYS A 149 26.37 29.66 -20.19
CA CYS A 149 26.59 30.93 -19.47
C CYS A 149 28.08 31.23 -19.29
N ASN A 150 28.93 30.22 -19.37
CA ASN A 150 30.37 30.36 -19.56
C ASN A 150 30.71 30.68 -21.02
#